data_AF-A0A534ZI27-F1
#
_entry.id   AF-A0A534ZI27-F1
#
_cell.length_a   1.000
_cell.length_b   1.000
_cell.length_c   1.000
_cell.angle_alpha   90.00
_cell.angle_beta   90.00
_cell.angle_gamma   90.00
#
_symmetry.space_group_name_H-M   'P 1'
#
loop_
_entity.id
_entity.type
_entity.pdbx_description
1 polymer ?
#
loop_
_entity_poly.entity_id
_entity_poly.type
_entity_poly.pdbx_seq_one_letter_code
_entity_poly.pdbx_strand_id
1 'polypeptide(L)'
;MSAGPPPYPRPVPLALPRPSRRQLRRRALETFRVGGRNFRRLAGRRLFRRPIAEHAYARPLHLTFEELGATYVKLGQLIASSPGLFGEEVSNEFRSCLDTGPAVPFPEVRTAVEKTLGRPLESAFASFDEIPIGRASIAVVHRATLRDGRT
;
A
#
# COMPACT_ATOMS: atom_id res chain seq x y z
N MET A 1 -4.92 42.40 -13.22
CA MET A 1 -5.67 41.19 -12.82
C MET A 1 -4.84 40.47 -11.77
N SER A 2 -5.24 40.56 -10.50
CA SER A 2 -4.52 39.88 -9.40
C SER A 2 -4.99 38.42 -9.36
N ALA A 3 -4.07 37.47 -9.48
CA ALA A 3 -4.39 36.05 -9.35
C ALA A 3 -4.90 35.80 -7.92
N GLY A 4 -6.09 35.19 -7.80
CA GLY A 4 -6.67 34.81 -6.52
C GLY A 4 -5.75 33.85 -5.74
N PRO A 5 -5.95 33.71 -4.41
CA PRO A 5 -5.14 32.81 -3.61
C PRO A 5 -5.23 31.37 -4.16
N PRO A 6 -4.15 30.57 -4.06
CA PRO A 6 -4.16 29.20 -4.55
C PRO A 6 -5.25 28.39 -3.85
N PRO A 7 -5.91 27.45 -4.56
CA PRO A 7 -7.03 26.67 -4.02
C PRO A 7 -6.65 25.75 -2.86
N TYR A 8 -5.34 25.57 -2.59
CA TYR A 8 -4.82 24.76 -1.49
C TYR A 8 -3.69 25.47 -0.76
N PRO A 9 -3.56 25.25 0.56
CA PRO A 9 -2.43 25.76 1.33
C PRO A 9 -1.12 25.17 0.80
N ARG A 10 -0.06 25.99 0.80
CA ARG A 10 1.28 25.52 0.41
C ARG A 10 1.74 24.43 1.39
N PRO A 11 2.26 23.29 0.90
CA PRO A 11 2.84 22.28 1.78
C PRO A 11 3.98 22.90 2.59
N VAL A 12 3.91 22.79 3.92
CA VAL A 12 4.99 23.21 4.80
C VAL A 12 5.80 21.96 5.18
N PRO A 13 7.14 21.95 4.98
CA PRO A 13 7.96 20.83 5.40
C PRO A 13 7.79 20.56 6.90
N LEU A 14 7.36 19.34 7.23
CA LEU A 14 7.29 18.91 8.62
C LEU A 14 8.69 18.45 9.07
N ALA A 15 9.30 19.19 9.99
CA ALA A 15 10.55 18.78 10.62
C ALA A 15 10.28 17.55 11.50
N LEU A 16 10.70 16.37 11.04
CA LEU A 16 10.55 15.15 11.83
C LEU A 16 11.58 15.11 12.96
N PRO A 17 11.20 14.69 14.18
CA PRO A 17 12.14 14.57 15.28
C PRO A 17 13.23 13.55 14.95
N ARG A 18 14.50 13.91 15.24
CA ARG A 18 15.61 12.99 15.05
C ARG A 18 15.49 11.82 16.02
N PRO A 19 15.57 10.56 15.55
CA PRO A 19 15.49 9.41 16.43
C PRO A 19 16.75 9.35 17.32
N SER A 20 16.55 9.04 18.60
CA SER A 20 17.63 8.78 19.55
C SER A 20 18.33 7.44 19.24
N ARG A 21 19.58 7.29 19.69
CA ARG A 21 20.34 6.02 19.58
C ARG A 21 19.56 4.83 20.17
N ARG A 22 18.81 5.04 21.26
CA ARG A 22 17.95 4.01 21.87
C ARG A 22 16.80 3.61 20.95
N GLN A 23 16.14 4.57 20.32
CA GLN A 23 15.06 4.30 19.34
C GLN A 23 15.59 3.55 18.11
N LEU A 24 16.77 3.94 17.61
CA LEU A 24 17.43 3.23 16.50
C LEU A 24 17.77 1.79 16.89
N ARG A 25 18.39 1.56 18.05
CA ARG A 25 18.71 0.20 18.53
C ARG A 25 17.46 -0.66 18.71
N ARG A 26 16.38 -0.08 19.26
CA ARG A 26 15.09 -0.79 19.43
C ARG A 26 14.52 -1.21 18.08
N ARG A 27 14.48 -0.31 17.11
CA ARG A 27 13.99 -0.61 15.74
C ARG A 27 14.85 -1.65 15.04
N ALA A 28 16.18 -1.57 15.20
CA ALA A 28 17.09 -2.57 14.65
C ALA A 28 16.79 -3.96 15.26
N LEU A 29 16.69 -4.05 16.58
CA LEU A 29 16.38 -5.31 17.27
C LEU A 29 15.03 -5.88 16.85
N GLU A 30 14.00 -5.03 16.73
CA GLU A 30 12.68 -5.41 16.24
C GLU A 30 12.75 -5.98 14.82
N THR A 31 13.46 -5.30 13.91
CA THR A 31 13.70 -5.75 12.54
C THR A 31 14.38 -7.12 12.51
N PHE A 32 15.45 -7.30 13.29
CA PHE A 32 16.14 -8.58 13.40
C PHE A 32 15.27 -9.69 13.99
N ARG A 33 14.47 -9.38 15.02
CA ARG A 33 13.58 -10.35 15.68
C ARG A 33 12.50 -10.84 14.72
N VAL A 34 11.85 -9.91 14.03
CA VAL A 34 10.79 -10.20 13.05
C VAL A 34 11.36 -10.99 11.86
N GLY A 35 12.46 -10.52 11.27
CA GLY A 35 13.13 -11.22 10.18
C GLY A 35 13.57 -12.63 10.58
N GLY A 36 14.24 -12.78 11.73
CA GLY A 36 14.66 -14.09 12.23
C GLY A 36 13.50 -15.07 12.40
N ARG A 37 12.35 -14.61 12.92
CA ARG A 37 11.14 -15.43 13.07
C ARG A 37 10.59 -15.92 11.72
N ASN A 38 10.52 -15.06 10.72
CA ASN A 38 9.96 -15.41 9.41
C ASN A 38 10.92 -16.28 8.60
N PHE A 39 12.24 -16.03 8.69
CA PHE A 39 13.27 -16.78 7.97
C PHE A 39 13.71 -18.08 8.65
N ARG A 40 13.26 -18.39 9.88
CA ARG A 40 13.68 -19.59 10.64
C ARG A 40 13.51 -20.91 9.86
N ARG A 41 12.44 -21.02 9.05
CA ARG A 41 12.17 -22.22 8.25
C ARG A 41 13.22 -22.42 7.16
N LEU A 42 13.65 -21.33 6.53
CA LEU A 42 14.67 -21.34 5.49
C LEU A 42 16.06 -21.63 6.09
N ALA A 43 16.37 -21.00 7.23
CA ALA A 43 17.60 -21.27 7.98
C ALA A 43 17.71 -22.74 8.41
N GLY A 44 16.62 -23.32 8.91
CA GLY A 44 16.56 -24.75 9.23
C GLY A 44 16.81 -25.65 8.01
N ARG A 45 16.15 -25.37 6.87
CA ARG A 45 16.40 -26.13 5.63
C ARG A 45 17.87 -26.10 5.20
N ARG A 46 18.52 -24.94 5.30
CA ARG A 46 19.95 -24.78 5.00
C ARG A 46 20.82 -25.60 5.96
N LEU A 47 20.53 -25.55 7.26
CA LEU A 47 21.25 -26.31 8.28
C LEU A 47 21.15 -27.84 8.04
N PHE A 48 19.98 -28.32 7.63
CA PHE A 48 19.73 -29.73 7.31
C PHE A 48 20.03 -30.11 5.85
N ARG A 49 20.78 -29.27 5.11
CA ARG A 49 21.16 -29.50 3.68
C ARG A 49 19.99 -29.89 2.76
N ARG A 50 18.79 -29.36 3.01
CA ARG A 50 17.62 -29.58 2.15
C ARG A 50 17.63 -28.62 0.97
N PRO A 51 17.09 -29.03 -0.20
CA PRO A 51 16.96 -28.14 -1.34
C PRO A 51 16.07 -26.93 -1.01
N ILE A 52 16.49 -25.77 -1.52
CA ILE A 52 15.83 -24.49 -1.36
C ILE A 52 15.47 -24.00 -2.77
N ALA A 53 14.19 -23.71 -3.01
CA ALA A 53 13.75 -23.10 -4.26
C ALA A 53 14.35 -21.69 -4.41
N GLU A 54 14.62 -21.28 -5.64
CA GLU A 54 15.30 -20.02 -5.98
C GLU A 54 14.68 -18.79 -5.29
N HIS A 55 13.34 -18.73 -5.25
CA HIS A 55 12.58 -17.62 -4.64
C HIS A 55 11.95 -17.96 -3.29
N ALA A 56 12.45 -18.98 -2.57
CA ALA A 56 11.92 -19.39 -1.26
C ALA A 56 11.99 -18.29 -0.18
N TYR A 57 12.72 -17.21 -0.43
CA TYR A 57 12.81 -16.03 0.44
C TYR A 57 11.65 -15.04 0.25
N ALA A 58 10.90 -15.09 -0.85
CA ALA A 58 9.87 -14.10 -1.17
C ALA A 58 8.77 -14.07 -0.08
N ARG A 59 8.22 -15.24 0.26
CA ARG A 59 7.20 -15.36 1.32
C ARG A 59 7.66 -14.87 2.70
N PRO A 60 8.80 -15.32 3.26
CA PRO A 60 9.24 -14.83 4.57
C PRO A 60 9.62 -13.34 4.56
N LEU A 61 10.06 -12.79 3.41
CA LEU A 61 10.28 -11.36 3.26
C LEU A 61 8.96 -10.57 3.27
N HIS A 62 7.95 -11.05 2.54
CA HIS A 62 6.61 -10.45 2.52
C HIS A 62 6.00 -10.39 3.92
N LEU A 63 6.00 -11.52 4.66
CA LEU A 63 5.51 -11.55 6.05
C LEU A 63 6.32 -10.62 6.97
N THR A 64 7.64 -10.50 6.75
CA THR A 64 8.47 -9.55 7.49
C THR A 64 8.06 -8.11 7.22
N PHE A 65 7.68 -7.77 5.99
CA PHE A 65 7.24 -6.42 5.63
C PHE A 65 5.88 -6.07 6.21
N GLU A 66 4.92 -7.00 6.18
CA GLU A 66 3.61 -6.81 6.83
C GLU A 66 3.76 -6.57 8.33
N GLU A 67 4.56 -7.40 9.02
CA GLU A 67 4.77 -7.30 10.46
C GLU A 67 5.55 -6.04 10.89
N LEU A 68 6.48 -5.54 10.05
CA LEU A 68 7.21 -4.30 10.32
C LEU A 68 6.41 -3.03 9.96
N GLY A 69 5.27 -3.19 9.29
CA GLY A 69 4.27 -2.15 9.10
C GLY A 69 4.51 -1.20 7.92
N ALA A 70 3.85 -0.04 7.96
CA ALA A 70 3.55 0.79 6.79
C ALA A 70 4.76 1.15 5.91
N THR A 71 5.93 1.44 6.49
CA THR A 71 7.13 1.76 5.70
C THR A 71 7.57 0.56 4.85
N TYR A 72 7.55 -0.64 5.41
CA TYR A 72 7.96 -1.85 4.71
C TYR A 72 6.88 -2.35 3.75
N VAL A 73 5.59 -2.19 4.09
CA VAL A 73 4.49 -2.44 3.14
C VAL A 73 4.64 -1.58 1.88
N LYS A 74 5.06 -0.31 2.00
CA LYS A 74 5.36 0.54 0.83
C LYS A 74 6.53 0.02 -0.02
N LEU A 75 7.56 -0.55 0.61
CA LEU A 75 8.62 -1.25 -0.13
C LEU A 75 8.08 -2.51 -0.83
N GLY A 76 7.15 -3.22 -0.17
CA GLY A 76 6.44 -4.34 -0.76
C GLY A 76 5.63 -3.95 -1.99
N GLN A 77 4.95 -2.80 -1.95
CA GLN A 77 4.24 -2.22 -3.10
C GLN A 77 5.18 -1.94 -4.28
N LEU A 78 6.39 -1.43 -4.01
CA LEU A 78 7.40 -1.21 -5.04
C LEU A 78 7.88 -2.53 -5.67
N ILE A 79 8.04 -3.59 -4.86
CA ILE A 79 8.38 -4.93 -5.36
C ILE A 79 7.23 -5.48 -6.23
N ALA A 80 5.99 -5.38 -5.74
CA ALA A 80 4.80 -5.88 -6.42
C ALA A 80 4.57 -5.24 -7.79
N SER A 81 4.84 -3.95 -7.93
CA SER A 81 4.63 -3.19 -9.17
C SER A 81 5.78 -3.28 -10.17
N SER A 82 6.90 -3.93 -9.82
CA SER A 82 8.13 -3.92 -10.62
C SER A 82 8.64 -5.34 -10.99
N PRO A 83 7.83 -6.19 -11.67
CA PRO A 83 8.23 -7.56 -12.02
C PRO A 83 9.49 -7.62 -12.91
N GLY A 84 9.72 -6.61 -13.75
CA GLY A 84 10.94 -6.52 -14.55
C GLY A 84 12.23 -6.35 -13.74
N LEU A 85 12.13 -5.88 -12.48
CA LEU A 85 13.28 -5.69 -11.59
C LEU A 85 13.42 -6.83 -10.57
N PHE A 86 12.31 -7.38 -10.08
CA PHE A 86 12.32 -8.36 -8.98
C PHE A 86 11.94 -9.79 -9.40
N GLY A 87 11.52 -10.00 -10.65
CA GLY A 87 11.03 -11.27 -11.17
C GLY A 87 9.55 -11.51 -10.87
N GLU A 88 8.87 -12.23 -11.76
CA GLU A 88 7.44 -12.54 -11.65
C GLU A 88 7.10 -13.23 -10.33
N GLU A 89 7.83 -14.29 -9.94
CA GLU A 89 7.50 -15.04 -8.73
C GLU A 89 7.55 -14.18 -7.45
N VAL A 90 8.57 -13.32 -7.33
CA VAL A 90 8.73 -12.45 -6.16
C VAL A 90 7.67 -11.35 -6.18
N SER A 91 7.48 -10.66 -7.32
CA SER A 91 6.44 -9.62 -7.43
C SER A 91 5.04 -10.18 -7.17
N ASN A 92 4.77 -11.42 -7.59
CA ASN A 92 3.49 -12.09 -7.38
C ASN A 92 3.20 -12.37 -5.92
N GLU A 93 4.21 -12.77 -5.15
CA GLU A 93 4.07 -12.93 -3.70
C GLU A 93 3.71 -11.61 -3.00
N PHE A 94 4.20 -10.47 -3.51
CA PHE A 94 3.91 -9.15 -2.96
C PHE A 94 2.66 -8.48 -3.53
N ARG A 95 1.94 -9.08 -4.50
CA ARG A 95 0.76 -8.45 -5.13
C ARG A 95 -0.30 -8.02 -4.13
N SER A 96 -0.51 -8.77 -3.03
CA SER A 96 -1.45 -8.39 -1.98
C SER A 96 -1.10 -7.08 -1.27
N CYS A 97 0.17 -6.64 -1.30
CA CYS A 97 0.58 -5.34 -0.76
C CYS A 97 -0.03 -4.15 -1.52
N LEU A 98 -0.51 -4.36 -2.75
CA LEU A 98 -1.17 -3.32 -3.54
C LEU A 98 -2.60 -3.01 -3.05
N ASP A 99 -3.26 -3.99 -2.42
CA ASP A 99 -4.68 -3.90 -1.99
C ASP A 99 -4.83 -3.71 -0.46
N THR A 100 -3.98 -2.87 0.13
CA THR A 100 -3.88 -2.71 1.59
C THR A 100 -4.71 -1.56 2.15
N GLY A 101 -5.51 -0.87 1.34
CA GLY A 101 -6.36 0.22 1.83
C GLY A 101 -7.44 -0.27 2.79
N PRO A 102 -7.84 0.55 3.79
CA PRO A 102 -8.93 0.19 4.68
C PRO A 102 -10.21 -0.06 3.88
N ALA A 103 -11.09 -0.93 4.40
CA ALA A 103 -12.46 -0.97 3.91
C ALA A 103 -13.12 0.37 4.24
N VAL A 104 -13.62 1.07 3.22
CA VAL A 104 -14.37 2.30 3.38
C VAL A 104 -15.82 2.00 3.03
N PRO A 105 -16.78 2.22 3.94
CA PRO A 105 -18.19 2.04 3.62
C PRO A 105 -18.62 2.93 2.45
N PHE A 106 -19.34 2.36 1.48
CA PHE A 106 -19.81 3.12 0.31
C PHE A 106 -20.60 4.40 0.65
N PRO A 107 -21.42 4.48 1.72
CA PRO A 107 -22.09 5.73 2.10
C PRO A 107 -21.13 6.89 2.37
N GLU A 108 -19.94 6.62 2.92
CA GLU A 108 -18.91 7.64 3.15
C GLU A 108 -18.29 8.09 1.83
N VAL A 109 -18.03 7.14 0.91
CA VAL A 109 -17.53 7.43 -0.45
C VAL A 109 -18.53 8.30 -1.21
N ARG A 110 -19.82 7.91 -1.24
CA ARG A 110 -20.90 8.69 -1.85
C ARG A 110 -20.93 10.11 -1.30
N THR A 111 -20.96 10.25 0.01
CA THR A 111 -21.01 11.56 0.67
C THR A 111 -19.81 12.43 0.28
N ALA A 112 -18.61 11.86 0.26
CA ALA A 112 -17.39 12.57 -0.11
C ALA A 112 -17.43 13.04 -1.58
N VAL A 113 -17.83 12.15 -2.51
CA VAL A 113 -17.90 12.45 -3.94
C VAL A 113 -18.97 13.49 -4.24
N GLU A 114 -20.19 13.32 -3.73
CA GLU A 114 -21.29 14.26 -3.96
C GLU A 114 -20.99 15.65 -3.39
N LYS A 115 -20.33 15.72 -2.23
CA LYS A 115 -19.86 16.98 -1.64
C LYS A 115 -18.83 17.66 -2.54
N THR A 116 -17.89 16.92 -3.12
CA THR A 116 -16.89 17.49 -4.04
C THR A 116 -17.50 17.93 -5.37
N LEU A 117 -18.48 17.20 -5.90
CA LEU A 117 -19.14 17.50 -7.17
C LEU A 117 -20.27 18.55 -7.05
N GLY A 118 -20.78 18.79 -5.84
CA GLY A 118 -21.91 19.67 -5.58
C GLY A 118 -23.24 19.17 -6.16
N ARG A 119 -23.35 17.87 -6.43
CA ARG A 119 -24.53 17.24 -7.04
C ARG A 119 -24.58 15.74 -6.72
N PRO A 120 -25.76 15.09 -6.81
CA PRO A 120 -25.90 13.64 -6.58
C PRO A 120 -25.09 12.81 -7.59
N LEU A 121 -24.60 11.64 -7.17
CA LEU A 121 -23.86 10.70 -8.02
C LEU A 121 -24.63 10.37 -9.30
N GLU A 122 -25.93 10.14 -9.17
CA GLU A 122 -26.84 9.77 -10.26
C GLU A 122 -26.96 10.90 -11.29
N SER A 123 -26.69 12.15 -10.92
CA SER A 123 -26.70 13.27 -11.86
C SER A 123 -25.39 13.40 -12.64
N ALA A 124 -24.27 12.97 -12.05
CA ALA A 124 -22.92 13.08 -12.64
C ALA A 124 -22.56 11.84 -13.48
N PHE A 125 -22.99 10.65 -13.05
CA PHE A 125 -22.62 9.37 -13.65
C PHE A 125 -23.86 8.63 -14.18
N ALA A 126 -23.69 7.87 -15.26
CA ALA A 126 -24.67 6.89 -15.72
C ALA A 126 -24.66 5.62 -14.84
N SER A 127 -23.49 5.23 -14.34
CA SER A 127 -23.32 4.15 -13.37
C SER A 127 -22.15 4.42 -12.44
N PHE A 128 -22.21 3.90 -11.21
CA PHE A 128 -21.15 3.97 -10.23
C PHE A 128 -21.14 2.68 -9.40
N ASP A 129 -20.04 1.93 -9.43
CA ASP A 129 -19.94 0.65 -8.73
C ASP A 129 -19.71 0.88 -7.24
N GLU A 130 -20.58 0.33 -6.39
CA GLU A 130 -20.44 0.46 -4.92
C GLU A 130 -19.25 -0.33 -4.37
N ILE A 131 -18.85 -1.40 -5.07
CA ILE A 131 -17.70 -2.22 -4.70
C ILE A 131 -16.44 -1.59 -5.31
N PRO A 132 -15.42 -1.26 -4.51
CA PRO A 132 -14.19 -0.69 -5.03
C PRO A 132 -13.44 -1.70 -5.90
N ILE A 133 -12.88 -1.22 -7.01
CA ILE A 133 -11.98 -2.01 -7.87
C ILE A 133 -10.53 -2.03 -7.35
N GLY A 134 -10.21 -1.19 -6.36
CA GLY A 134 -8.90 -1.16 -5.73
C GLY A 134 -8.88 -0.33 -4.46
N ARG A 135 -7.98 -0.65 -3.53
CA ARG A 135 -7.83 0.05 -2.25
C ARG A 135 -6.37 0.38 -1.97
N ALA A 136 -6.04 1.65 -1.94
CA ALA A 136 -4.72 2.16 -1.61
C ALA A 136 -4.64 2.62 -0.14
N SER A 137 -3.42 2.83 0.35
CA SER A 137 -3.17 3.22 1.76
C SER A 137 -3.94 4.44 2.26
N ILE A 138 -4.33 5.37 1.38
CA ILE A 138 -5.08 6.59 1.72
C ILE A 138 -6.25 6.87 0.75
N ALA A 139 -6.65 5.90 -0.07
CA ALA A 139 -7.68 6.10 -1.09
C ALA A 139 -8.35 4.78 -1.47
N VAL A 140 -9.58 4.88 -1.97
CA VAL A 140 -10.28 3.76 -2.63
C VAL A 140 -10.64 4.18 -4.05
N VAL A 141 -10.65 3.21 -4.96
CA VAL A 141 -10.94 3.43 -6.39
C VAL A 141 -12.20 2.68 -6.73
N HIS A 142 -13.19 3.40 -7.26
CA HIS A 142 -14.43 2.84 -7.77
C HIS A 142 -14.49 3.03 -9.28
N ARG A 143 -15.15 2.09 -9.95
CA ARG A 143 -15.47 2.22 -11.37
C ARG A 143 -16.74 3.05 -11.51
N ALA A 144 -16.77 3.93 -12.50
CA ALA A 144 -17.97 4.70 -12.84
C ALA A 144 -18.02 4.92 -14.34
N THR A 145 -19.21 5.12 -14.89
CA THR A 145 -19.42 5.50 -16.28
C THR A 145 -20.08 6.87 -16.32
N LEU A 146 -19.52 7.80 -17.08
CA LEU A 146 -20.11 9.11 -17.32
C LEU A 146 -21.36 9.00 -18.19
N ARG A 147 -22.20 10.04 -18.16
CA ARG A 147 -23.43 10.10 -18.98
C ARG A 147 -23.18 10.18 -20.49
N ASP A 148 -21.95 10.49 -20.90
CA ASP A 148 -21.51 10.43 -22.30
C ASP A 148 -20.91 9.07 -22.70
N GLY A 149 -20.94 8.08 -21.80
CA GLY A 149 -20.49 6.71 -22.06
C GLY A 149 -19.02 6.43 -21.79
N ARG A 150 -18.22 7.42 -21.37
CA ARG A 150 -16.82 7.19 -20.98
C ARG A 150 -16.72 6.50 -19.61
N THR A 151 -15.83 5.52 -19.48
CA THR A 151 -15.55 4.75 -18.24
C THR A 151 -14.10 4.94 -17.80
#